data_AF-A0A661W2H3-F1
#
_entry.id   AF-A0A661W2H3-F1
#
_cell.length_a   1.000
_cell.length_b   1.000
_cell.length_c   1.000
_cell.angle_alpha   90.00
_cell.angle_beta   90.00
_cell.angle_gamma   90.00
#
_symmetry.space_group_name_H-M   'P 1'
#
loop_
_entity.id
_entity.type
_entity.pdbx_description
1 polymer ?
#
loop_
_entity_poly.entity_id
_entity_poly.type
_entity_poly.pdbx_seq_one_letter_code
_entity_poly.pdbx_strand_id
1 'polypeptide(L)'
;MIARFILALVAWIGVAALQIVVMKIAQFFERNSGKRSWYRAYLLPLVLNAAGAGSYLLHIIKEPAALQTWPDFTGDPLANLCLFLGGILLILLGAHLRDEMVGGGSL
;
A
#
# COMPACT_ATOMS: atom_id res chain seq x y z
N MET A 1 -7.91 12.64 20.31
CA MET A 1 -7.49 13.13 18.98
C MET A 1 -6.07 12.68 18.62
N ILE A 2 -5.04 13.06 19.39
CA ILE A 2 -3.63 12.72 19.12
C ILE A 2 -3.37 11.20 19.04
N ALA A 3 -3.88 10.40 19.99
CA ALA A 3 -3.65 8.95 20.00
C ALA A 3 -4.22 8.23 18.77
N ARG A 4 -5.40 8.64 18.27
CA ARG A 4 -6.02 8.06 17.05
C ARG A 4 -5.18 8.35 15.81
N PHE A 5 -4.68 9.59 15.72
CA PHE A 5 -3.79 9.99 14.63
C PHE A 5 -2.46 9.23 14.68
N ILE A 6 -1.86 9.07 15.85
CA ILE A 6 -0.62 8.29 16.03
C ILE A 6 -0.84 6.83 15.63
N LEU A 7 -1.93 6.19 16.07
CA LEU A 7 -2.23 4.80 15.71
C LEU A 7 -2.44 4.63 14.21
N ALA A 8 -3.22 5.51 13.58
CA ALA A 8 -3.42 5.50 12.14
C ALA A 8 -2.10 5.71 11.38
N LEU A 9 -1.28 6.64 11.84
CA LEU A 9 0.02 6.96 11.23
C LEU A 9 1.01 5.79 11.38
N VAL A 10 1.08 5.14 12.54
CA VAL A 10 1.92 3.95 12.76
C VAL A 10 1.47 2.79 11.85
N ALA A 11 0.16 2.54 11.76
CA ALA A 11 -0.37 1.49 10.90
C ALA A 11 -0.03 1.74 9.42
N TRP A 12 -0.27 2.96 8.94
CA TRP A 12 -0.01 3.32 7.54
C TRP A 12 1.48 3.38 7.20
N ILE A 13 2.33 3.85 8.13
CA ILE A 13 3.78 3.79 7.96
C ILE A 13 4.26 2.35 7.86
N GLY A 14 3.71 1.43 8.67
CA GLY A 14 4.03 0.01 8.59
C GLY A 14 3.72 -0.59 7.22
N VAL A 15 2.53 -0.32 6.69
CA VAL A 15 2.11 -0.77 5.35
C VAL A 15 2.99 -0.16 4.26
N ALA A 16 3.26 1.15 4.32
CA ALA A 16 4.13 1.82 3.35
C ALA A 16 5.57 1.28 3.39
N ALA A 17 6.11 1.02 4.58
CA ALA A 17 7.43 0.43 4.75
C ALA A 17 7.51 -0.97 4.15
N LEU A 18 6.53 -1.84 4.43
CA LEU A 18 6.43 -3.17 3.84
C LEU A 18 6.39 -3.09 2.30
N GLN A 19 5.61 -2.17 1.76
CA GLN A 19 5.50 -1.98 0.32
C GLN A 19 6.80 -1.49 -0.33
N ILE A 20 7.53 -0.58 0.34
CA ILE A 20 8.85 -0.14 -0.11
C ILE A 20 9.84 -1.31 -0.10
N VAL A 21 9.80 -2.18 0.91
CA VAL A 21 10.64 -3.37 0.97
C VAL A 21 10.38 -4.27 -0.24
N VAL A 22 9.12 -4.57 -0.58
CA VAL A 22 8.77 -5.36 -1.77
C VAL A 22 9.28 -4.69 -3.05
N MET A 23 9.09 -3.38 -3.19
CA MET A 23 9.61 -2.62 -4.34
C MET A 23 11.15 -2.68 -4.43
N LYS A 24 11.86 -2.65 -3.29
CA LYS A 24 13.31 -2.79 -3.25
C LYS A 24 13.78 -4.19 -3.64
N ILE A 25 13.06 -5.21 -3.23
CA ILE A 25 13.31 -6.59 -3.66
C ILE A 25 13.14 -6.71 -5.18
N ALA A 26 12.06 -6.16 -5.76
CA ALA A 26 11.85 -6.13 -7.20
C ALA A 26 12.99 -5.39 -7.93
N GLN A 27 13.39 -4.22 -7.41
CA GLN A 27 14.50 -3.43 -7.95
C GLN A 27 15.84 -4.20 -7.91
N PHE A 28 16.11 -4.92 -6.83
CA PHE A 28 17.32 -5.74 -6.69
C PHE A 28 17.31 -6.92 -7.67
N PHE A 29 16.17 -7.58 -7.84
CA PHE A 29 16.02 -8.67 -8.79
C PHE A 29 16.23 -8.20 -10.25
N GLU A 30 15.64 -7.06 -10.64
CA GLU A 30 15.85 -6.49 -11.98
C GLU A 30 17.32 -6.16 -12.27
N ARG A 31 18.04 -5.64 -11.26
CA ARG A 31 19.47 -5.32 -11.38
C ARG A 31 20.35 -6.55 -11.53
N ASN A 32 20.04 -7.65 -10.84
CA ASN A 32 20.90 -8.83 -10.82
C ASN A 32 20.53 -9.87 -11.89
N SER A 33 19.25 -10.00 -12.23
CA SER A 33 18.77 -11.02 -13.16
C SER A 33 18.67 -10.52 -14.62
N GLY A 34 18.86 -9.21 -14.86
CA GLY A 34 18.78 -8.61 -16.20
C GLY A 34 17.40 -8.66 -16.86
N LYS A 35 16.40 -9.22 -16.17
CA LYS A 35 15.00 -9.30 -16.58
C LYS A 35 14.22 -8.10 -16.06
N ARG A 36 13.38 -7.52 -16.93
CA ARG A 36 12.56 -6.33 -16.65
C ARG A 36 11.47 -6.70 -15.63
N SER A 37 11.67 -6.40 -14.35
CA SER A 37 10.68 -6.68 -13.29
C SER A 37 9.51 -5.68 -13.23
N TRP A 38 9.53 -4.66 -14.11
CA TRP A 38 8.59 -3.54 -14.07
C TRP A 38 8.51 -2.89 -12.68
N TYR A 39 9.66 -2.64 -12.03
CA TYR A 39 9.68 -2.08 -10.66
C TYR A 39 8.84 -0.78 -10.52
N ARG A 40 8.69 0.00 -11.61
CA ARG A 40 7.85 1.21 -11.64
C ARG A 40 6.37 0.91 -11.43
N ALA A 41 5.90 -0.29 -11.77
CA ALA A 41 4.52 -0.69 -11.53
C ALA A 41 4.19 -0.76 -10.03
N TYR A 42 5.18 -1.02 -9.15
CA TYR A 42 5.01 -0.98 -7.70
C TYR A 42 4.80 0.44 -7.13
N LEU A 43 5.06 1.49 -7.92
CA LEU A 43 4.70 2.86 -7.54
C LEU A 43 3.19 3.09 -7.61
N LEU A 44 2.49 2.41 -8.53
CA LEU A 44 1.05 2.56 -8.70
C LEU A 44 0.25 2.14 -7.45
N PRO A 45 0.45 0.93 -6.88
CA PRO A 45 -0.20 0.58 -5.63
C PRO A 45 0.28 1.45 -4.47
N LEU A 46 1.50 2.02 -4.53
CA LEU A 46 2.05 2.85 -3.45
C LEU A 46 1.32 4.18 -3.40
N VAL A 47 1.12 4.80 -4.55
CA VAL A 47 0.35 6.03 -4.69
C VAL A 47 -1.12 5.79 -4.33
N LEU A 48 -1.72 4.68 -4.79
CA LEU A 48 -3.11 4.33 -4.44
C LEU A 48 -3.29 4.13 -2.93
N ASN A 49 -2.40 3.36 -2.30
CA ASN A 49 -2.44 3.15 -0.85
C ASN A 49 -2.19 4.45 -0.08
N ALA A 50 -1.22 5.27 -0.50
CA ALA A 50 -0.94 6.56 0.12
C ALA A 50 -2.10 7.55 -0.03
N ALA A 51 -2.77 7.57 -1.19
CA ALA A 51 -3.94 8.41 -1.43
C ALA A 51 -5.13 7.99 -0.55
N GLY A 52 -5.44 6.69 -0.50
CA GLY A 52 -6.50 6.16 0.36
C GLY A 52 -6.22 6.40 1.86
N ALA A 53 -4.99 6.14 2.30
CA ALA A 53 -4.54 6.43 3.66
C ALA A 53 -4.60 7.92 4.00
N GLY A 54 -4.18 8.76 3.05
CA GLY A 54 -4.21 10.22 3.18
C GLY A 54 -5.62 10.75 3.34
N SER A 55 -6.58 10.24 2.56
CA SER A 55 -8.00 10.60 2.71
C SER A 55 -8.54 10.25 4.11
N TYR A 56 -8.18 9.08 4.64
CA TYR A 56 -8.56 8.71 6.02
C TYR A 56 -7.91 9.61 7.08
N LEU A 57 -6.63 9.93 6.94
CA LEU A 57 -5.94 10.85 7.85
C LEU A 57 -6.57 12.26 7.79
N LEU A 58 -6.96 12.74 6.61
CA LEU A 58 -7.64 14.02 6.43
C LEU A 58 -9.04 14.02 7.06
N HIS A 59 -9.80 12.92 6.96
CA HIS A 59 -11.08 12.77 7.66
C HIS A 59 -10.91 12.83 9.18
N ILE A 60 -9.90 12.14 9.73
CA ILE A 60 -9.59 12.15 11.17
C ILE A 60 -9.22 13.56 11.67
N ILE A 61 -8.61 14.40 10.82
CA ILE A 61 -8.28 15.80 11.15
C ILE A 61 -9.52 16.71 11.04
N LYS A 62 -10.38 16.48 10.05
CA LYS A 62 -11.56 17.32 9.76
C LYS A 62 -12.75 17.08 10.70
N GLU A 63 -12.92 15.87 11.22
CA GLU A 63 -14.00 15.54 12.16
C GLU A 63 -13.48 15.40 13.59
N PRO A 64 -13.49 16.48 14.39
CA PRO A 64 -13.09 16.45 15.80
C PRO A 64 -14.17 15.87 16.73
N ALA A 65 -15.13 15.10 16.21
CA ALA A 65 -16.29 14.63 16.97
C ALA A 65 -15.84 13.80 18.19
N ALA A 66 -16.07 14.38 19.37
CA ALA A 66 -15.53 14.00 20.67
C ALA A 66 -16.03 12.66 21.25
N LEU A 67 -16.63 11.77 20.45
CA LEU A 67 -17.27 10.53 20.93
C LEU A 67 -16.77 9.22 20.30
N GLN A 68 -15.90 9.24 19.30
CA GLN A 68 -15.36 7.99 18.74
C GLN A 68 -14.04 7.57 19.40
N THR A 69 -14.09 6.44 20.09
CA THR A 69 -12.95 5.79 20.77
C THR A 69 -11.93 5.18 19.79
N TRP A 70 -12.35 4.88 18.56
CA TRP A 70 -11.55 4.17 17.55
C TRP A 70 -11.39 5.01 16.26
N PRO A 71 -10.25 4.92 15.55
CA PRO A 71 -10.13 5.55 14.24
C PRO A 71 -11.19 4.97 13.31
N ASP A 72 -11.99 5.86 12.70
CA ASP A 72 -13.00 5.43 11.74
C ASP A 72 -12.33 5.29 10.37
N PHE A 73 -12.11 4.05 9.97
CA PHE A 73 -11.58 3.70 8.65
C PHE A 73 -12.72 3.31 7.70
N THR A 74 -13.95 3.76 8.00
CA THR A 74 -15.14 3.50 7.20
C THR A 74 -15.78 4.82 6.80
N GLY A 75 -16.59 4.81 5.73
CA GLY A 75 -17.36 6.00 5.31
C GLY A 75 -16.76 6.81 4.15
N ASP A 76 -15.54 6.53 3.68
CA ASP A 76 -15.01 7.12 2.44
C ASP A 76 -14.94 6.05 1.32
N PRO A 77 -15.93 6.00 0.41
CA PRO A 77 -15.98 5.02 -0.67
C PRO A 77 -14.77 5.13 -1.62
N LEU A 78 -14.26 6.34 -1.83
CA LEU A 78 -13.12 6.57 -2.71
C LEU A 78 -11.84 6.07 -2.07
N ALA A 79 -11.63 6.36 -0.78
CA ALA A 79 -10.49 5.83 -0.05
C ALA A 79 -10.50 4.30 -0.03
N ASN A 80 -11.65 3.68 0.23
CA ASN A 80 -11.81 2.23 0.18
C ASN A 80 -11.48 1.64 -1.19
N LEU A 81 -11.96 2.28 -2.27
CA LEU A 81 -11.68 1.83 -3.63
C LEU A 81 -10.18 1.94 -3.95
N CYS A 82 -9.53 3.04 -3.57
CA CYS A 82 -8.09 3.21 -3.75
C CYS A 82 -7.28 2.14 -3.01
N LEU A 83 -7.61 1.87 -1.75
CA LEU A 83 -6.94 0.82 -0.96
C LEU A 83 -7.17 -0.57 -1.53
N PHE A 84 -8.39 -0.86 -1.96
CA PHE A 84 -8.74 -2.15 -2.55
C PHE A 84 -8.01 -2.40 -3.87
N LEU A 85 -8.02 -1.42 -4.77
CA LEU A 85 -7.29 -1.49 -6.04
C LEU A 85 -5.78 -1.54 -5.80
N GLY A 86 -5.26 -0.75 -4.86
CA GLY A 86 -3.86 -0.78 -4.45
C GLY A 86 -3.44 -2.16 -3.95
N GLY A 87 -4.25 -2.79 -3.10
CA GLY A 87 -4.04 -4.15 -2.60
C GLY A 87 -4.05 -5.21 -3.71
N ILE A 88 -5.07 -5.20 -4.58
CA ILE A 88 -5.14 -6.14 -5.72
C ILE A 88 -3.91 -6.03 -6.59
N LEU A 89 -3.51 -4.80 -6.93
CA LEU A 89 -2.37 -4.57 -7.80
C LEU A 89 -1.06 -5.03 -7.16
N LEU A 90 -0.93 -4.88 -5.84
CA LEU A 90 0.21 -5.38 -5.09
C LEU A 90 0.28 -6.92 -5.09
N ILE A 91 -0.86 -7.59 -4.98
CA ILE A 91 -0.96 -9.06 -5.07
C ILE A 91 -0.54 -9.52 -6.47
N LEU A 92 -1.08 -8.90 -7.52
CA LEU A 92 -0.76 -9.26 -8.91
C LEU A 92 0.73 -9.05 -9.23
N LEU A 93 1.29 -7.90 -8.82
CA LEU A 93 2.71 -7.63 -9.01
C LEU A 93 3.59 -8.56 -8.19
N GLY A 94 3.21 -8.83 -6.94
CA GLY A 94 3.90 -9.80 -6.07
C GLY A 94 3.90 -11.21 -6.65
N ALA A 95 2.78 -11.66 -7.22
CA ALA A 95 2.68 -12.94 -7.92
C ALA A 95 3.59 -12.98 -9.15
N HIS A 96 3.58 -11.92 -9.97
CA HIS A 96 4.45 -11.82 -11.13
C HIS A 96 5.94 -11.86 -10.76
N LEU A 97 6.34 -11.12 -9.72
CA LEU A 97 7.72 -11.14 -9.22
C LEU A 97 8.10 -12.52 -8.67
N ARG A 98 7.18 -13.19 -7.97
CA ARG A 98 7.39 -14.56 -7.48
C ARG A 98 7.62 -15.53 -8.64
N ASP A 99 6.81 -15.45 -9.70
CA ASP A 99 6.94 -16.33 -10.86
C ASP A 99 8.28 -16.11 -11.59
N GLU A 100 8.72 -14.86 -11.69
CA GLU A 100 10.05 -14.52 -12.22
C GLU A 100 11.19 -15.06 -11.36
N MET A 101 11.06 -14.99 -10.02
CA MET A 101 12.06 -15.50 -9.08
C MET A 101 12.16 -17.02 -9.03
N VAL A 102 11.03 -17.72 -9.17
CA VAL A 102 10.96 -19.19 -9.12
C VAL A 102 11.35 -19.82 -10.48
N GLY A 103 11.55 -19.01 -11.53
CA GLY A 103 12.12 -19.46 -12.79
C GLY A 103 11.08 -19.86 -13.85
N GLY A 104 9.90 -19.22 -13.85
CA GLY A 104 8.89 -19.42 -14.89
C GLY A 104 8.00 -20.62 -14.62
N GLY A 105 6.93 -20.40 -13.85
CA GLY A 105 5.77 -21.28 -13.86
C GLY A 105 4.99 -21.09 -15.17
N SER A 106 5.52 -21.58 -16.28
CA SER A 106 4.69 -21.91 -17.44
C SER A 106 3.72 -23.02 -17.02
N LEU A 107 2.44 -22.68 -16.91
CA LEU A 107 1.39 -23.59 -17.36
C LEU A 107 1.21 -23.39 -18.87
#